data_AF-A0A932HRN4-F1
#
_entry.id   AF-A0A932HRN4-F1
#
_cell.length_a   1.000
_cell.length_b   1.000
_cell.length_c   1.000
_cell.angle_alpha   90.00
_cell.angle_beta   90.00
_cell.angle_gamma   90.00
#
_symmetry.space_group_name_H-M   'P 1'
#
loop_
_entity.id
_entity.type
_entity.pdbx_description
1 polymer ?
#
loop_
_entity_poly.entity_id
_entity_poly.type
_entity_poly.pdbx_seq_one_letter_code
_entity_poly.pdbx_strand_id
1 'polypeptide(L)'
;AVFKDDLSGAVNSFRQNLQLEYVNRLGGMISPEGKTRYGFTAQSAALYHLKGIERSLKGKNGPNAETSAHTQNVLHTIAKALEVK
;
A
#
# COMPACT_ATOMS: atom_id res chain seq x y z
N ALA A 1 -1.44 8.21 10.06
CA ALA A 1 -2.84 7.99 9.68
C ALA A 1 -3.07 6.50 9.43
N VAL A 2 -3.02 5.95 8.21
CA VAL A 2 -3.34 4.53 8.02
C VAL A 2 -2.16 3.59 8.33
N PHE A 3 -0.97 3.83 7.77
CA PHE A 3 0.19 2.97 8.02
C PHE A 3 1.08 3.44 9.19
N LYS A 4 1.24 4.76 9.36
CA LYS A 4 2.18 5.34 10.35
C LYS A 4 1.91 4.87 11.78
N ASP A 5 0.64 4.73 12.12
CA ASP A 5 0.19 4.43 13.48
C ASP A 5 0.31 2.93 13.78
N ASP A 6 0.42 2.10 12.73
CA ASP A 6 0.54 0.63 12.80
C ASP A 6 1.99 0.16 12.62
N LEU A 7 2.96 1.08 12.63
CA LEU A 7 4.37 0.75 12.42
C LEU A 7 5.02 0.06 13.62
N SER A 8 4.45 0.19 14.81
CA SER A 8 4.97 -0.32 16.08
C SER A 8 3.94 -1.21 16.78
N GLY A 9 3.82 -2.46 16.33
CA GLY A 9 2.94 -3.44 16.98
C GLY A 9 2.31 -4.43 16.01
N ALA A 10 1.48 -5.31 16.57
CA ALA A 10 0.68 -6.23 15.77
C ALA A 10 -0.48 -5.45 15.13
N VAL A 11 -0.72 -5.70 13.85
CA VAL A 11 -1.81 -5.05 13.11
C VAL A 11 -3.02 -5.96 13.17
N ASN A 12 -4.13 -5.48 13.75
CA ASN A 12 -5.37 -6.27 13.79
C ASN A 12 -6.03 -6.36 12.40
N SER A 13 -6.88 -7.36 12.20
CA SER A 13 -7.53 -7.67 10.92
C SER A 13 -8.33 -6.51 10.31
N PHE A 14 -9.01 -5.71 11.13
CA PHE A 14 -9.73 -4.53 10.64
C PHE A 14 -8.78 -3.49 10.03
N ARG A 15 -7.65 -3.22 10.71
CA ARG A 15 -6.60 -2.32 10.21
C ARG A 15 -5.92 -2.90 8.96
N GLN A 16 -5.69 -4.22 8.91
CA GLN A 16 -5.14 -4.89 7.73
C GLN A 16 -6.03 -4.68 6.49
N ASN A 17 -7.35 -4.84 6.64
CA ASN A 17 -8.30 -4.61 5.55
C ASN A 17 -8.28 -3.16 5.06
N LEU A 18 -8.28 -2.18 5.98
CA LEU A 18 -8.20 -0.77 5.61
C LEU A 18 -6.91 -0.41 4.90
N GLN A 19 -5.78 -0.98 5.34
CA GLN A 19 -4.48 -0.80 4.72
C GLN A 19 -4.44 -1.32 3.28
N LEU A 20 -4.99 -2.51 3.04
CA LEU A 20 -5.08 -3.09 1.69
C LEU A 20 -6.04 -2.33 0.79
N GLU A 21 -7.22 -1.95 1.29
CA GLU A 21 -8.17 -1.13 0.54
C GLU A 21 -7.54 0.20 0.10
N TYR A 22 -6.80 0.85 1.00
CA TYR A 22 -6.08 2.07 0.66
C TYR A 22 -5.05 1.85 -0.45
N VAL A 23 -4.22 0.81 -0.34
CA VAL A 23 -3.21 0.47 -1.37
C VAL A 23 -3.85 0.15 -2.71
N ASN A 24 -4.94 -0.63 -2.72
CA ASN A 24 -5.67 -0.97 -3.94
C ASN A 24 -6.25 0.26 -4.64
N ARG A 25 -6.81 1.21 -3.88
CA ARG A 25 -7.31 2.48 -4.45
C ARG A 25 -6.19 3.30 -5.08
N LEU A 26 -5.05 3.43 -4.40
CA LEU A 26 -3.89 4.13 -4.97
C LEU A 26 -3.38 3.44 -6.24
N GLY A 27 -3.32 2.11 -6.25
CA GLY A 27 -2.96 1.33 -7.44
C GLY A 27 -3.94 1.54 -8.59
N GLY A 28 -5.25 1.55 -8.30
CA GLY A 28 -6.28 1.83 -9.29
C GLY A 28 -6.22 3.26 -9.85
N MET A 29 -5.70 4.23 -9.11
CA MET A 29 -5.50 5.59 -9.62
C MET A 29 -4.39 5.68 -10.68
N ILE A 30 -3.37 4.82 -10.57
CA ILE A 30 -2.22 4.81 -11.49
C ILE A 30 -2.34 3.75 -12.60
N SER A 31 -3.41 2.95 -12.61
CA SER A 31 -3.69 1.95 -13.65
C SER A 31 -4.04 2.61 -15.00
N PRO A 32 -4.02 1.87 -16.12
CA PRO A 32 -4.47 2.38 -17.42
C PRO A 32 -5.87 3.01 -17.37
N GLU A 33 -6.81 2.37 -16.70
CA GLU A 33 -8.17 2.89 -16.48
C GLU A 33 -8.14 4.14 -15.60
N GLY A 34 -7.36 4.11 -14.51
CA GLY A 34 -7.18 5.25 -13.62
C GLY A 34 -6.60 6.49 -14.32
N LYS A 35 -5.63 6.31 -15.21
CA LYS A 35 -5.01 7.39 -16.00
C LYS A 35 -6.02 8.17 -16.83
N THR A 36 -7.12 7.54 -17.25
CA THR A 36 -8.22 8.21 -17.98
C THR A 36 -9.19 8.97 -17.07
N ARG A 37 -9.24 8.63 -15.78
CA ARG A 37 -10.21 9.16 -14.81
C ARG A 37 -9.62 10.23 -13.87
N TYR A 38 -8.31 10.17 -13.61
CA TYR A 38 -7.63 11.05 -12.66
C TYR A 38 -6.59 11.93 -13.36
N GLY A 39 -6.46 13.19 -12.95
CA GLY A 39 -5.41 14.09 -13.46
C GLY A 39 -4.00 13.72 -12.94
N PHE A 40 -2.97 14.22 -13.64
CA PHE A 40 -1.57 13.91 -13.33
C PHE A 40 -1.14 14.22 -11.89
N THR A 41 -1.71 15.27 -11.27
CA THR A 41 -1.45 15.60 -9.86
C THR A 41 -1.91 14.49 -8.91
N ALA A 42 -3.11 13.94 -9.13
CA ALA A 42 -3.66 12.87 -8.32
C ALA A 42 -2.89 11.55 -8.52
N GLN A 43 -2.52 11.24 -9.77
CA GLN A 43 -1.67 10.08 -10.08
C GLN A 43 -0.29 10.21 -9.43
N SER A 44 0.32 11.39 -9.47
CA SER A 44 1.63 11.67 -8.85
C SER A 44 1.56 11.50 -7.33
N ALA A 45 0.50 11.99 -6.70
CA ALA A 45 0.26 11.79 -5.28
C ALA A 45 0.10 10.30 -4.93
N ALA A 46 -0.66 9.55 -5.72
CA ALA A 46 -0.84 8.12 -5.52
C ALA A 46 0.47 7.35 -5.63
N LEU A 47 1.27 7.63 -6.66
CA LEU A 47 2.60 7.05 -6.83
C LEU A 47 3.54 7.38 -5.67
N TYR A 48 3.53 8.64 -5.20
CA TYR A 48 4.34 9.06 -4.05
C TYR A 48 3.96 8.27 -2.79
N HIS A 49 2.67 8.10 -2.52
CA HIS A 49 2.20 7.34 -1.37
C HIS A 49 2.52 5.85 -1.47
N LEU A 50 2.32 5.20 -2.62
CA LEU A 50 2.67 3.79 -2.83
C LEU A 50 4.16 3.54 -2.54
N LYS A 51 5.04 4.35 -3.14
CA LYS A 51 6.49 4.25 -2.89
C LYS A 51 6.87 4.57 -1.44
N GLY A 52 6.14 5.48 -0.78
CA GLY A 52 6.33 5.80 0.63
C GLY A 52 5.99 4.64 1.56
N ILE A 53 4.86 3.95 1.29
CA ILE A 53 4.44 2.76 2.04
C ILE A 53 5.44 1.63 1.81
N GLU A 54 5.82 1.36 0.56
CA GLU A 54 6.83 0.36 0.23
C GLU A 54 8.12 0.57 1.02
N ARG A 55 8.68 1.79 1.01
CA ARG A 55 9.88 2.12 1.78
C ARG A 55 9.70 1.92 3.29
N SER A 56 8.51 2.19 3.82
CA SER A 56 8.23 2.09 5.26
C SER A 56 8.09 0.64 5.75
N LEU A 57 7.72 -0.27 4.85
CA LEU A 57 7.49 -1.69 5.15
C LEU A 57 8.65 -2.59 4.73
N LYS A 58 9.47 -2.17 3.75
CA LYS A 58 10.61 -2.95 3.27
C LYS A 58 11.59 -3.22 4.42
N GLY A 59 11.89 -4.49 4.65
CA GLY A 59 12.78 -4.93 5.72
C GLY A 59 12.15 -4.97 7.12
N LYS A 60 10.84 -4.69 7.25
CA LYS A 60 10.13 -4.92 8.51
C LYS A 60 9.70 -6.38 8.63
N ASN A 61 9.98 -6.96 9.80
CA ASN A 61 9.37 -8.20 10.25
C ASN A 61 8.28 -7.84 11.25
N GLY A 62 7.08 -8.37 11.04
CA GLY A 62 5.97 -8.17 11.97
C GLY A 62 6.27 -8.87 13.32
N PRO A 63 5.68 -8.42 14.43
CA PRO A 63 5.90 -9.05 15.74
C PRO A 63 5.31 -10.47 15.83
N ASN A 64 4.50 -10.88 14.87
CA ASN A 64 3.94 -12.23 14.74
C ASN A 64 3.81 -12.64 13.26
N ALA A 65 3.47 -13.91 13.04
CA ALA A 65 3.31 -14.47 11.69
C ALA A 65 2.21 -13.76 10.89
N GLU A 66 1.09 -13.42 11.52
CA GLU A 66 -0.04 -12.72 10.87
C GLU A 66 0.38 -11.34 10.34
N THR A 67 1.02 -10.52 11.18
CA THR A 67 1.50 -9.19 10.78
C THR A 67 2.58 -9.29 9.70
N SER A 68 3.42 -10.32 9.76
CA SER A 68 4.44 -10.58 8.74
C SER A 68 3.81 -10.96 7.39
N ALA A 69 2.83 -11.87 7.39
CA ALA A 69 2.09 -12.26 6.19
C ALA A 69 1.34 -11.07 5.57
N HIS A 70 0.70 -10.25 6.41
CA HIS A 70 0.04 -9.02 5.97
C HIS A 70 1.03 -8.03 5.35
N THR A 71 2.18 -7.79 6.00
CA THR A 71 3.22 -6.90 5.47
C THR A 71 3.71 -7.36 4.09
N GLN A 72 3.93 -8.67 3.92
CA GLN A 72 4.30 -9.23 2.63
C GLN A 72 3.20 -9.06 1.58
N ASN A 73 1.93 -9.26 1.95
CA ASN A 73 0.79 -9.06 1.06
C ASN A 73 0.69 -7.59 0.57
N VAL A 74 0.86 -6.63 1.48
CA VAL A 74 0.88 -5.21 1.12
C VAL A 74 2.03 -4.91 0.13
N LEU A 75 3.25 -5.39 0.42
CA LEU A 75 4.40 -5.19 -0.46
C LEU A 75 4.17 -5.81 -1.85
N HIS A 76 3.63 -7.02 -1.90
CA HIS A 76 3.27 -7.68 -3.16
C HIS A 76 2.22 -6.90 -3.95
N THR A 77 1.19 -6.38 -3.28
CA THR A 77 0.13 -5.58 -3.90
C THR A 77 0.68 -4.27 -4.48
N ILE A 78 1.59 -3.59 -3.76
CA ILE A 78 2.27 -2.39 -4.25
C ILE A 78 3.14 -2.73 -5.48
N ALA A 79 3.93 -3.79 -5.42
CA ALA A 79 4.78 -4.21 -6.54
C ALA A 79 3.96 -4.42 -7.82
N LYS A 80 2.85 -5.17 -7.71
CA LYS A 80 1.93 -5.37 -8.84
C LYS A 80 1.38 -4.05 -9.38
N ALA A 81 0.98 -3.12 -8.51
CA ALA A 81 0.48 -1.82 -8.94
C ALA A 81 1.53 -0.97 -9.69
N LEU A 82 2.80 -1.09 -9.32
CA LEU A 82 3.91 -0.35 -9.94
C LEU A 82 4.46 -1.02 -11.21
N GLU A 83 4.22 -2.32 -11.39
CA GLU A 83 4.58 -3.06 -12.60
C GLU A 83 3.65 -2.76 -13.79
N VAL A 84 2.42 -2.32 -13.53
CA VAL A 84 1.47 -1.97 -14.59
C VAL A 84 1.99 -0.74 -15.37
N LYS A 85 2.50 -0.99 -16.57
CA LYS A 85 2.95 0.05 -17.52
C LYS A 85 1.75 0.62 -18.29
#